data_AF-A0A7C7SF23-F1
#
_entry.id   AF-A0A7C7SF23-F1
#
_cell.length_a   1.000
_cell.length_b   1.000
_cell.length_c   1.000
_cell.angle_alpha   90.00
_cell.angle_beta   90.00
_cell.angle_gamma   90.00
#
_symmetry.space_group_name_H-M   'P 1'
#
loop_
_entity.id
_entity.type
_entity.pdbx_description
1 polymer ?
#
loop_
_entity_poly.entity_id
_entity_poly.type
_entity_poly.pdbx_seq_one_letter_code
_entity_poly.pdbx_strand_id
1 'polypeptide(L)'
;MSGLRARARQVLRLVLSESIVLVAVGCVAFWLLTGRPVFQGSTVMEAVTQHARDAPPSRWTELPIPPGVDAVSFRCLAKRPEGRPQSADELARILADACDVRTWTEAHARDWWELRSEEGRG
;
A
#
# COMPACT_ATOMS: atom_id res chain seq x y z
N MET A 1 -17.95 32.83 -5.53
CA MET A 1 -18.21 31.37 -5.58
C MET A 1 -17.17 30.54 -6.36
N SER A 2 -16.16 31.13 -7.04
CA SER A 2 -15.15 30.37 -7.81
C SER A 2 -14.02 29.75 -6.96
N GLY A 3 -13.62 30.40 -5.86
CA GLY A 3 -12.50 29.96 -5.01
C GLY A 3 -12.75 28.67 -4.21
N LEU A 4 -14.01 28.40 -3.82
CA LEU A 4 -14.38 27.20 -3.07
C LEU A 4 -14.29 25.94 -3.95
N ARG A 5 -14.68 26.05 -5.23
CA ARG A 5 -14.55 24.98 -6.23
C ARG A 5 -13.10 24.71 -6.62
N ALA A 6 -12.25 25.74 -6.64
CA ALA A 6 -10.81 25.58 -6.90
C ALA A 6 -10.10 24.87 -5.73
N ARG A 7 -10.40 25.26 -4.49
CA ARG A 7 -9.87 24.60 -3.28
C ARG A 7 -10.34 23.15 -3.15
N ALA A 8 -11.63 22.89 -3.39
CA ALA A 8 -12.16 21.52 -3.42
C ALA A 8 -11.46 20.66 -4.48
N ARG A 9 -11.22 21.19 -5.69
CA ARG A 9 -10.48 20.47 -6.75
C ARG A 9 -9.03 20.20 -6.39
N GLN A 10 -8.38 21.12 -5.68
CA GLN A 10 -6.99 20.98 -5.24
C GLN A 10 -6.84 19.98 -4.09
N VAL A 11 -7.77 19.98 -3.13
CA VAL A 11 -7.86 18.96 -2.07
C VAL A 11 -8.18 17.60 -2.67
N LEU A 12 -9.12 17.51 -3.62
CA LEU A 12 -9.42 16.26 -4.33
C LEU A 12 -8.21 15.77 -5.13
N ARG A 13 -7.41 16.65 -5.75
CA ARG A 13 -6.15 16.29 -6.42
C ARG A 13 -5.07 15.76 -5.47
N LEU A 14 -4.99 16.29 -4.25
CA LEU A 14 -4.06 15.82 -3.23
C LEU A 14 -4.47 14.45 -2.68
N VAL A 15 -5.77 14.27 -2.41
CA VAL A 15 -6.38 13.01 -1.93
C VAL A 15 -6.42 11.94 -3.00
N LEU A 16 -6.36 12.30 -4.29
CA LEU A 16 -6.31 11.39 -5.44
C LEU A 16 -4.95 11.41 -6.16
N SER A 17 -3.88 11.87 -5.51
CA SER A 17 -2.55 11.75 -6.11
C SER A 17 -2.16 10.28 -6.17
N GLU A 18 -1.61 9.79 -7.28
CA GLU A 18 -1.20 8.37 -7.42
C GLU A 18 -0.27 7.92 -6.27
N SER A 19 0.50 8.86 -5.74
CA SER A 19 1.34 8.67 -4.56
C SER A 19 0.59 8.24 -3.29
N ILE A 20 -0.66 8.67 -3.07
CA ILE A 20 -1.42 8.31 -1.86
C ILE A 20 -1.87 6.84 -1.90
N VAL A 21 -2.21 6.34 -3.10
CA VAL A 21 -2.59 4.94 -3.31
C VAL A 21 -1.40 4.05 -2.97
N LEU A 22 -0.20 4.42 -3.41
CA LEU A 22 1.02 3.66 -3.12
C LEU A 22 1.36 3.64 -1.63
N VAL A 23 1.18 4.76 -0.92
CA VAL A 23 1.35 4.80 0.54
C VAL A 23 0.32 3.90 1.23
N ALA A 24 -0.93 3.93 0.80
CA ALA A 24 -1.98 3.06 1.35
C ALA A 24 -1.65 1.56 1.12
N VAL A 25 -1.21 1.20 -0.09
CA VAL A 25 -0.76 -0.16 -0.40
C VAL A 25 0.44 -0.56 0.46
N GLY A 26 1.41 0.34 0.64
CA GLY A 26 2.55 0.14 1.54
C GLY A 26 2.13 -0.15 2.98
N CYS A 27 1.13 0.58 3.49
CA CYS A 27 0.57 0.36 4.82
C CYS A 27 -0.09 -1.01 4.97
N VAL A 28 -0.90 -1.40 3.99
CA VAL A 28 -1.56 -2.72 3.97
C VAL A 28 -0.52 -3.83 3.90
N ALA A 29 0.46 -3.72 2.99
CA ALA A 29 1.54 -4.70 2.87
C ALA A 29 2.32 -4.85 4.17
N PHE A 30 2.71 -3.73 4.80
CA PHE A 30 3.41 -3.78 6.08
C PHE A 30 2.57 -4.49 7.16
N TRP A 31 1.27 -4.18 7.24
CA TRP A 31 0.39 -4.83 8.21
C TRP A 31 0.25 -6.33 7.96
N LEU A 32 0.09 -6.76 6.71
CA LEU A 32 0.02 -8.18 6.34
C LEU A 32 1.31 -8.93 6.70
N LEU A 33 2.47 -8.29 6.52
CA LEU A 33 3.78 -8.91 6.76
C LEU A 33 4.15 -8.97 8.25
N THR A 34 3.68 -8.02 9.06
CA THR A 34 4.14 -7.84 10.44
C THR A 34 3.07 -8.04 11.50
N GLY A 35 1.79 -8.07 11.10
CA GLY A 35 0.64 -8.01 12.00
C GLY A 35 0.48 -6.67 12.73
N ARG A 36 1.23 -5.63 12.35
CA ARG A 36 1.29 -4.34 13.06
C ARG A 36 0.93 -3.19 12.13
N PRO A 37 0.14 -2.20 12.58
CA PRO A 37 -0.17 -1.03 11.75
C PRO A 37 1.06 -0.13 11.61
N VAL A 38 1.32 0.42 10.42
CA VAL A 38 2.46 1.33 10.15
C VAL A 38 2.44 2.54 11.06
N PHE A 39 1.28 3.17 11.17
CA PHE A 39 1.00 4.29 12.06
C PHE A 39 0.27 3.74 13.30
N GLN A 40 0.66 4.17 14.49
CA GLN A 40 0.03 3.81 15.76
C GLN A 40 -0.68 5.03 16.37
N GLY A 41 -1.87 5.37 15.86
CA GLY A 41 -2.71 6.45 16.41
C GLY A 41 -4.13 5.95 16.66
N SER A 42 -4.76 6.43 17.73
CA SER A 42 -6.17 6.18 18.02
C SER A 42 -7.10 7.05 17.16
N THR A 43 -6.56 8.11 16.55
CA THR A 43 -7.27 8.99 15.65
C THR A 43 -6.56 9.12 14.30
N VAL A 44 -7.31 9.44 13.23
CA VAL A 44 -6.75 9.78 11.91
C VAL A 44 -5.72 10.90 12.05
N MET A 45 -5.97 11.84 12.97
CA MET A 45 -5.10 12.98 13.15
C MET A 45 -3.76 12.62 13.79
N GLU A 46 -3.78 11.69 14.75
CA GLU A 46 -2.57 11.09 15.32
C GLU A 46 -1.80 10.24 14.30
N ALA A 47 -2.50 9.50 13.44
CA ALA A 47 -1.84 8.73 12.39
C ALA A 47 -1.15 9.63 11.35
N VAL A 48 -1.75 10.77 11.02
CA VAL A 48 -1.20 11.74 10.05
C VAL A 48 -0.03 12.54 10.61
N THR A 49 0.02 12.79 11.92
CA THR A 49 1.18 13.44 12.56
C THR A 49 2.34 12.47 12.78
N GLN A 50 2.08 11.16 12.71
CA GLN A 50 3.10 10.15 12.85
C GLN A 50 3.88 9.94 11.55
N HIS A 51 5.18 9.73 11.72
CA HIS A 51 6.02 9.31 10.63
C HIS A 51 5.83 7.81 10.39
N ALA A 52 5.79 7.42 9.12
CA ALA A 52 5.89 6.02 8.76
C ALA A 52 7.17 5.44 9.37
N ARG A 53 7.13 4.16 9.76
CA ARG A 53 8.29 3.48 10.34
C ARG A 53 9.49 3.62 9.43
N ASP A 54 10.62 4.03 10.01
CA ASP A 54 11.90 4.24 9.30
C ASP A 54 12.69 2.93 9.10
N ALA A 55 12.06 1.77 9.33
CA ALA A 55 12.67 0.46 9.17
C ALA A 55 11.73 -0.48 8.40
N PRO A 56 12.29 -1.38 7.56
CA PRO A 56 11.50 -2.29 6.73
C PRO A 56 10.75 -3.35 7.57
N PRO A 57 9.68 -3.96 7.03
CA PRO A 57 8.85 -4.97 7.73
C PRO A 57 9.63 -6.06 8.47
N SER A 58 10.73 -6.56 7.90
CA SER A 58 11.58 -7.62 8.48
C SER A 58 12.15 -7.30 9.86
N ARG A 59 12.18 -6.01 10.25
CA ARG A 59 12.63 -5.58 11.58
C ARG A 59 11.55 -5.65 12.65
N TRP A 60 10.31 -5.96 12.28
CA TRP A 60 9.13 -5.90 13.16
C TRP A 60 8.42 -7.24 13.34
N THR A 61 8.95 -8.30 12.73
CA THR A 61 8.44 -9.66 12.81
C THR A 61 9.60 -10.65 12.85
N GLU A 62 9.37 -11.81 13.46
CA GLU A 62 10.32 -12.93 13.43
C GLU A 62 10.08 -13.84 12.22
N LEU A 63 8.95 -13.65 11.51
CA LEU A 63 8.65 -14.41 10.31
C LEU A 63 9.61 -14.01 9.16
N PRO A 64 10.09 -14.98 8.38
CA PRO A 64 10.93 -14.69 7.23
C PRO A 64 10.13 -13.92 6.17
N ILE A 65 10.68 -12.80 5.71
CA ILE A 65 10.13 -12.02 4.61
C ILE A 65 11.14 -12.04 3.46
N PRO A 66 10.71 -12.40 2.22
CA PRO A 66 11.57 -12.30 1.05
C PRO A 66 12.16 -10.87 0.92
N PRO A 67 13.48 -10.71 0.72
CA PRO A 67 14.12 -9.38 0.70
C PRO A 67 13.51 -8.41 -0.32
N GLY A 68 13.07 -8.92 -1.48
CA GLY A 68 12.39 -8.09 -2.48
C GLY A 68 11.06 -7.53 -1.98
N VAL A 69 10.24 -8.37 -1.33
CA VAL A 69 8.93 -7.97 -0.77
C VAL A 69 9.13 -6.96 0.37
N ASP A 70 10.14 -7.19 1.22
CA ASP A 70 10.52 -6.29 2.31
C ASP A 70 10.90 -4.89 1.77
N ALA A 71 11.73 -4.86 0.73
CA ALA A 71 12.17 -3.63 0.08
C ALA A 71 11.02 -2.89 -0.60
N VAL A 72 10.12 -3.60 -1.30
CA VAL A 72 8.98 -2.97 -1.98
C VAL A 72 8.02 -2.34 -0.98
N SER A 73 7.65 -3.05 0.08
CA SER A 73 6.77 -2.51 1.13
C SER A 73 7.39 -1.24 1.75
N PHE A 74 8.69 -1.27 2.05
CA PHE A 74 9.39 -0.10 2.60
C PHE A 74 9.44 1.07 1.60
N ARG A 75 9.67 0.81 0.32
CA ARG A 75 9.77 1.82 -0.74
C ARG A 75 8.44 2.55 -0.98
N CYS A 76 7.31 1.85 -0.89
CA CYS A 76 5.97 2.48 -0.95
C CYS A 76 5.75 3.52 0.16
N LEU A 77 6.41 3.35 1.31
CA LEU A 77 6.31 4.23 2.48
C LEU A 77 7.37 5.34 2.51
N ALA A 78 8.15 5.52 1.42
CA ALA A 78 9.18 6.55 1.37
C ALA A 78 8.62 7.95 1.66
N LYS A 79 9.32 8.73 2.48
CA LYS A 79 8.92 10.09 2.89
C LYS A 79 8.77 11.03 1.68
N ARG A 80 9.68 10.87 0.71
CA ARG A 80 9.72 11.64 -0.54
C ARG A 80 8.98 10.87 -1.64
N PRO A 81 8.04 11.49 -2.38
CA PRO A 81 7.32 10.84 -3.49
C PRO A 81 8.26 10.22 -4.54
N GLU A 82 9.42 10.83 -4.78
CA GLU A 82 10.42 10.37 -5.74
C GLU A 82 11.10 9.06 -5.31
N GLY A 83 11.03 8.73 -4.02
CA GLY A 83 11.53 7.46 -3.48
C GLY A 83 10.54 6.30 -3.64
N ARG A 84 9.30 6.56 -4.10
CA ARG A 84 8.25 5.56 -4.26
C ARG A 84 8.24 5.02 -5.70
N PRO A 85 7.58 3.88 -5.97
CA PRO A 85 7.09 3.62 -7.32
C PRO A 85 6.30 4.83 -7.83
N GLN A 86 6.33 5.08 -9.13
CA GLN A 86 5.64 6.22 -9.73
C GLN A 86 4.24 5.84 -10.21
N SER A 87 3.92 4.54 -10.33
CA SER A 87 2.59 4.07 -10.68
C SER A 87 2.28 2.69 -10.06
N ALA A 88 0.99 2.31 -10.09
CA ALA A 88 0.55 0.97 -9.70
C ALA A 88 1.16 -0.12 -10.60
N ASP A 89 1.27 0.12 -11.92
CA ASP A 89 1.91 -0.81 -12.85
C ASP A 89 3.39 -1.00 -12.56
N GLU A 90 4.11 0.06 -12.16
CA GLU A 90 5.50 -0.06 -11.73
C GLU A 90 5.61 -0.90 -10.47
N LEU A 91 4.77 -0.63 -9.48
CA LEU A 91 4.73 -1.42 -8.25
C LEU A 91 4.45 -2.91 -8.54
N ALA A 92 3.47 -3.22 -9.39
CA ALA A 92 3.13 -4.59 -9.75
C ALA A 92 4.31 -5.33 -10.40
N ARG A 93 5.03 -4.68 -11.32
CA ARG A 93 6.24 -5.25 -11.94
C ARG A 93 7.33 -5.52 -10.91
N ILE A 94 7.63 -4.56 -10.04
CA ILE A 94 8.67 -4.75 -9.01
C ILE A 94 8.28 -5.88 -8.05
N LEU A 95 7.01 -6.00 -7.68
CA LEU A 95 6.53 -7.10 -6.83
C LEU A 95 6.66 -8.46 -7.52
N ALA A 96 6.33 -8.54 -8.81
CA ALA A 96 6.47 -9.77 -9.58
C ALA A 96 7.93 -10.25 -9.65
N ASP A 97 8.87 -9.32 -9.80
CA ASP A 97 10.31 -9.64 -9.80
C ASP A 97 10.85 -9.95 -8.39
N ALA A 98 10.22 -9.39 -7.34
CA ALA A 98 10.69 -9.46 -5.96
C ALA A 98 10.45 -10.81 -5.26
N CYS A 99 9.49 -11.60 -5.73
CA CYS A 99 9.22 -12.92 -5.16
C CYS A 99 8.58 -13.87 -6.17
N ASP A 100 9.12 -15.09 -6.26
CA ASP A 100 8.56 -16.19 -7.04
C ASP A 100 7.43 -16.88 -6.25
N VAL A 101 6.37 -16.14 -5.95
CA VAL A 101 5.15 -16.72 -5.40
C VAL A 101 4.33 -17.14 -6.61
N ARG A 102 4.29 -18.45 -6.92
CA ARG A 102 3.47 -19.10 -7.97
C ARG A 102 2.52 -18.11 -8.63
N THR A 103 2.97 -17.53 -9.76
CA THR A 103 2.39 -16.34 -10.43
C THR A 103 0.93 -16.09 -10.08
N TRP A 104 0.66 -15.28 -9.06
CA TRP A 104 -0.69 -14.79 -8.79
C TRP A 104 -1.03 -13.82 -9.93
N THR A 105 -1.83 -14.27 -10.89
CA THR A 105 -2.19 -13.50 -12.07
C THR A 105 -3.49 -12.74 -11.84
N GLU A 106 -3.79 -11.78 -12.70
CA GLU A 106 -5.11 -11.12 -12.73
C GLU A 106 -6.25 -12.13 -12.91
N ALA A 107 -6.01 -13.23 -13.64
CA ALA A 107 -6.96 -14.32 -13.79
C ALA A 107 -7.19 -15.04 -12.45
N HIS A 108 -6.12 -15.40 -11.73
CA HIS A 108 -6.24 -16.01 -10.40
C HIS A 108 -6.96 -15.08 -9.41
N ALA A 109 -6.71 -13.77 -9.47
CA ALA A 109 -7.42 -12.79 -8.65
C ALA A 109 -8.93 -12.81 -8.95
N ARG A 110 -9.31 -12.75 -10.22
CA ARG A 110 -10.71 -12.79 -10.65
C ARG A 110 -11.40 -14.07 -10.20
N ASP A 111 -10.80 -15.23 -10.48
CA ASP A 111 -11.35 -16.54 -10.10
C ASP A 111 -11.56 -16.63 -8.58
N TRP A 112 -10.61 -16.13 -7.79
CA TRP A 112 -10.71 -16.11 -6.33
C TRP A 112 -11.87 -15.24 -5.82
N TRP A 113 -12.10 -14.08 -6.44
CA TRP A 113 -13.21 -13.19 -6.10
C TRP A 113 -14.57 -13.74 -6.54
N GLU A 114 -14.65 -14.35 -7.72
CA GLU A 114 -15.87 -14.97 -8.25
C GLU A 114 -16.31 -16.14 -7.37
N LEU A 115 -15.40 -17.06 -7.03
CA LEU A 115 -15.66 -18.19 -6.14
C LEU A 115 -16.23 -17.77 -4.78
N ARG A 116 -15.75 -16.67 -4.21
CA ARG A 116 -16.20 -16.17 -2.90
C ARG A 116 -17.44 -15.28 -2.97
N SER A 117 -17.71 -14.66 -4.12
CA SER A 117 -18.92 -13.87 -4.33
C SER A 117 -20.19 -14.73 -4.32
N GLU A 118 -20.06 -16.00 -4.73
CA GLU A 118 -21.13 -17.00 -4.73
C GLU A 118 -21.38 -17.59 -3.34
N GLU A 119 -20.34 -17.75 -2.53
CA GLU A 119 -20.38 -18.31 -1.18
C GLU A 119 -21.15 -17.43 -0.16
N GLY A 120 -21.29 -16.13 -0.44
CA GLY A 120 -22.04 -15.17 0.38
C GLY A 120 -23.51 -14.96 -0.03
N ARG A 121 -24.02 -15.68 -1.04
CA ARG A 121 -25.44 -15.62 -1.50
C ARG A 121 -26.31 -16.78 -1.00
N GLY A 122 -25.76 -17.68 -0.18
CA GLY A 122 -26.46 -18.81 0.45
C GLY A 122 -26.97 -18.50 1.85
#